data_AF-Q73Q76-F1
#
_entry.id   AF-Q73Q76-F1
#
_cell.length_a   1.000
_cell.length_b   1.000
_cell.length_c   1.000
_cell.angle_alpha   90.00
_cell.angle_beta   90.00
_cell.angle_gamma   90.00
#
_symmetry.space_group_name_H-M   'P 1'
#
loop_
_entity.id
_entity.type
_entity.pdbx_description
1 polymer ?
#
loop_
_entity_poly.entity_id
_entity_poly.type
_entity_poly.pdbx_seq_one_letter_code
_entity_poly.pdbx_strand_id
1 'polypeptide(L)'
;MNEIYAINDLSELEDFLHSQNSIENIREKLFAEFLKYADYKSVSEWNKAVRLCECLAVIGWGNHEPLEASRGVFFNGNPRTFFCNRFGELRFVEAIWSKRKTGFTMEQGRTSYYPAPDCKDQKQPVYWDYPVTENIEDIKIESQRNWIPKNPVWIVRTISNCYENSKPVIESIEEKLQDELNKKMRPEKYGKAVNCIFLKCAFSYYDNAHCKTNYVIDESGRKLSSQEAAKELQKLYTKEEISENGYYLRPRFQYGPFKADTGKIEVVIHLEKEFSLLTHHQQKEKLAEYFLIALKTIAEKQKKKTPNYDFNLMISDFTEIAKKWMN
;
A
#
# COMPACT_ATOMS: atom_id res chain seq x y z
N MET A 1 -1.36 -5.01 -31.44
CA MET A 1 -1.42 -4.22 -30.19
C MET A 1 -2.84 -4.18 -29.65
N ASN A 2 -3.87 -3.96 -30.48
CA ASN A 2 -5.27 -3.94 -30.01
C ASN A 2 -5.72 -5.24 -29.31
N GLU A 3 -5.13 -6.39 -29.66
CA GLU A 3 -5.42 -7.69 -29.03
C GLU A 3 -5.25 -7.70 -27.51
N ILE A 4 -4.30 -6.93 -26.95
CA ILE A 4 -4.07 -6.89 -25.48
C ILE A 4 -5.29 -6.38 -24.71
N TYR A 5 -6.15 -5.57 -25.35
CA TYR A 5 -7.36 -5.03 -24.75
C TYR A 5 -8.53 -6.02 -24.80
N ALA A 6 -8.46 -7.04 -25.66
CA ALA A 6 -9.48 -8.08 -25.76
C ALA A 6 -9.20 -9.27 -24.82
N ILE A 7 -7.93 -9.48 -24.45
CA ILE A 7 -7.52 -10.57 -23.55
C ILE A 7 -7.89 -10.22 -22.10
N ASN A 8 -8.77 -11.01 -21.51
CA ASN A 8 -9.22 -10.77 -20.12
C ASN A 8 -8.36 -11.51 -19.09
N ASP A 9 -7.91 -12.72 -19.37
CA ASP A 9 -7.10 -13.50 -18.43
C ASP A 9 -5.63 -13.04 -18.41
N LEU A 10 -5.00 -13.02 -17.23
CA LEU A 10 -3.60 -12.60 -17.12
C LEU A 10 -2.63 -13.65 -17.68
N SER A 11 -2.95 -14.93 -17.55
CA SER A 11 -2.11 -16.02 -18.06
C SER A 11 -2.14 -16.03 -19.59
N GLU A 12 -3.32 -15.86 -20.17
CA GLU A 12 -3.47 -15.68 -21.63
C GLU A 12 -2.72 -14.44 -22.14
N LEU A 13 -2.75 -13.33 -21.37
CA LEU A 13 -1.98 -12.13 -21.71
C LEU A 13 -0.47 -12.40 -21.67
N GLU A 14 -0.01 -13.14 -20.65
CA GLU A 14 1.39 -13.53 -20.50
C GLU A 14 1.85 -14.42 -21.66
N ASP A 15 1.07 -15.44 -22.01
CA ASP A 15 1.34 -16.32 -23.15
C ASP A 15 1.39 -15.53 -24.47
N PHE A 16 0.42 -14.64 -24.69
CA PHE A 16 0.37 -13.79 -25.88
C PHE A 16 1.59 -12.87 -25.99
N LEU A 17 2.03 -12.27 -24.89
CA LEU A 17 3.18 -11.37 -24.89
C LEU A 17 4.50 -12.14 -25.09
N HIS A 18 4.61 -13.35 -24.54
CA HIS A 18 5.79 -14.20 -24.72
C HIS A 18 5.84 -14.90 -26.08
N SER A 19 4.72 -15.03 -26.79
CA SER A 19 4.70 -15.56 -28.15
C SER A 19 5.20 -14.56 -29.21
N GLN A 20 5.57 -13.34 -28.82
CA GLN A 20 5.99 -12.28 -29.73
C GLN A 20 7.45 -12.48 -30.14
N ASN A 21 7.74 -12.35 -31.44
CA ASN A 21 9.07 -12.61 -32.02
C ASN A 21 10.20 -11.73 -31.46
N SER A 22 9.90 -10.56 -30.89
CA SER A 22 10.89 -9.67 -30.30
C SER A 22 10.30 -8.93 -29.10
N ILE A 23 10.70 -9.36 -27.90
CA ILE A 23 10.28 -8.77 -26.62
C ILE A 23 10.70 -7.30 -26.53
N GLU A 24 11.91 -6.95 -26.98
CA GLU A 24 12.39 -5.57 -27.00
C GLU A 24 11.49 -4.67 -27.87
N ASN A 25 11.15 -5.11 -29.08
CA ASN A 25 10.32 -4.31 -29.98
C ASN A 25 8.90 -4.13 -29.47
N ILE A 26 8.30 -5.15 -28.84
CA ILE A 26 6.96 -5.01 -28.25
C ILE A 26 7.02 -4.12 -27.00
N ARG A 27 8.07 -4.20 -26.19
CA ARG A 27 8.26 -3.33 -25.04
C ARG A 27 8.29 -1.86 -25.43
N GLU A 28 9.15 -1.48 -26.39
CA GLU A 28 9.25 -0.08 -26.83
C GLU A 28 7.92 0.43 -27.41
N LYS A 29 7.18 -0.43 -28.14
CA LYS A 29 5.85 -0.10 -28.64
C LYS A 29 4.82 0.09 -27.51
N LEU A 30 4.81 -0.80 -26.52
CA LEU A 30 3.91 -0.72 -25.36
C LEU A 30 4.23 0.52 -24.51
N PHE A 31 5.50 0.82 -24.30
CA PHE A 31 5.93 2.00 -23.56
C PHE A 31 5.56 3.30 -24.29
N ALA A 32 5.79 3.37 -25.60
CA ALA A 32 5.37 4.51 -26.41
C ALA A 32 3.84 4.70 -26.41
N GLU A 33 3.07 3.61 -26.40
CA GLU A 33 1.61 3.67 -26.25
C GLU A 33 1.21 4.10 -24.84
N PHE A 34 1.89 3.63 -23.80
CA PHE A 34 1.65 4.01 -22.41
C PHE A 34 1.80 5.52 -22.23
N LEU A 35 2.85 6.13 -22.80
CA LEU A 35 3.06 7.57 -22.71
C LEU A 35 1.90 8.40 -23.29
N LYS A 36 1.12 7.86 -24.23
CA LYS A 36 -0.09 8.55 -24.77
C LYS A 36 -1.23 8.59 -23.74
N TYR A 37 -1.27 7.64 -22.82
CA TYR A 37 -2.32 7.49 -21.82
C TYR A 37 -1.85 7.77 -20.38
N ALA A 38 -0.56 8.02 -20.18
CA ALA A 38 0.00 8.37 -18.86
C ALA A 38 -0.57 9.70 -18.34
N ASP A 39 -0.93 10.60 -19.25
CA ASP A 39 -1.63 11.86 -18.99
C ASP A 39 -3.15 11.73 -19.21
N TYR A 40 -3.75 10.69 -18.62
CA TYR A 40 -5.16 10.35 -18.82
C TYR A 40 -6.11 11.46 -18.34
N LYS A 41 -7.23 11.59 -19.06
CA LYS A 41 -8.33 12.55 -18.84
C LYS A 41 -9.69 11.88 -18.62
N SER A 42 -9.76 10.56 -18.77
CA SER A 42 -11.01 9.82 -18.61
C SER A 42 -10.79 8.40 -18.07
N VAL A 43 -11.88 7.74 -17.66
CA VAL A 43 -11.82 6.37 -17.13
C VAL A 43 -11.32 5.41 -18.21
N SER A 44 -11.73 5.61 -19.46
CA SER A 44 -11.33 4.81 -20.60
C SER A 44 -9.83 4.90 -20.85
N GLU A 45 -9.25 6.09 -20.76
CA GLU A 45 -7.80 6.29 -20.90
C GLU A 45 -7.02 5.68 -19.73
N TRP A 46 -7.51 5.87 -18.51
CA TRP A 46 -6.94 5.20 -17.32
C TRP A 46 -6.92 3.68 -17.50
N ASN A 47 -8.04 3.08 -17.92
CA ASN A 47 -8.14 1.63 -18.09
C ASN A 47 -7.19 1.11 -19.19
N LYS A 48 -6.94 1.91 -20.25
CA LYS A 48 -5.92 1.58 -21.25
C LYS A 48 -4.51 1.64 -20.67
N ALA A 49 -4.19 2.68 -19.89
CA ALA A 49 -2.90 2.79 -19.23
C ALA A 49 -2.66 1.64 -18.25
N VAL A 50 -3.68 1.25 -17.47
CA VAL A 50 -3.63 0.06 -16.60
C VAL A 50 -3.23 -1.18 -17.40
N ARG A 51 -3.89 -1.45 -18.53
CA ARG A 51 -3.57 -2.60 -19.38
C ARG A 51 -2.14 -2.57 -19.90
N LEU A 52 -1.63 -1.40 -20.26
CA LEU A 52 -0.26 -1.24 -20.73
C LEU A 52 0.75 -1.49 -19.60
N CYS A 53 0.48 -1.01 -18.38
CA CYS A 53 1.26 -1.36 -17.20
C CYS A 53 1.22 -2.87 -16.90
N GLU A 54 0.08 -3.53 -17.09
CA GLU A 54 0.01 -5.00 -16.94
C GLU A 54 0.93 -5.72 -17.93
N CYS A 55 0.93 -5.28 -19.18
CA CYS A 55 1.80 -5.85 -20.21
C CYS A 55 3.28 -5.64 -19.86
N LEU A 56 3.65 -4.41 -19.49
CA LEU A 56 5.03 -4.05 -19.15
C LEU A 56 5.51 -4.73 -17.85
N ALA A 57 4.60 -5.03 -16.91
CA ALA A 57 4.92 -5.84 -15.73
C ALA A 57 5.18 -7.32 -16.07
N VAL A 58 4.61 -7.85 -17.17
CA VAL A 58 4.92 -9.20 -17.66
C VAL A 58 6.29 -9.25 -18.34
N ILE A 59 6.49 -8.45 -19.39
CA ILE A 59 7.69 -8.53 -20.24
C ILE A 59 8.88 -7.69 -19.74
N GLY A 60 8.68 -6.98 -18.62
CA GLY A 60 9.62 -6.04 -18.04
C GLY A 60 9.59 -4.66 -18.69
N TRP A 61 9.98 -3.65 -17.93
CA TRP A 61 10.09 -2.25 -18.38
C TRP A 61 11.42 -1.92 -19.07
N GLY A 62 12.37 -2.86 -19.11
CA GLY A 62 13.65 -2.67 -19.79
C GLY A 62 14.46 -1.56 -19.13
N ASN A 63 14.83 -0.54 -19.91
CA ASN A 63 15.57 0.63 -19.43
C ASN A 63 14.66 1.75 -18.89
N HIS A 64 13.34 1.62 -19.02
CA HIS A 64 12.38 2.59 -18.51
C HIS A 64 12.09 2.35 -17.03
N GLU A 65 11.69 3.38 -16.31
CA GLU A 65 11.30 3.30 -14.91
C GLU A 65 10.06 2.40 -14.76
N PRO A 66 10.12 1.32 -13.96
CA PRO A 66 8.97 0.47 -13.73
C PRO A 66 7.88 1.18 -12.92
N LEU A 67 6.65 1.19 -13.44
CA LEU A 67 5.48 1.81 -12.81
C LEU A 67 4.34 0.82 -12.57
N GLU A 68 3.59 1.06 -11.50
CA GLU A 68 2.30 0.42 -11.24
C GLU A 68 1.15 1.41 -11.36
N ALA A 69 0.10 1.00 -12.07
CA ALA A 69 -1.17 1.70 -12.14
C ALA A 69 -2.06 1.28 -10.94
N SER A 70 -2.14 2.14 -9.93
CA SER A 70 -2.86 1.86 -8.69
C SER A 70 -4.21 2.57 -8.62
N ARG A 71 -5.25 1.82 -8.24
CA ARG A 71 -6.55 2.37 -7.82
C ARG A 71 -6.71 2.24 -6.31
N GLY A 72 -6.53 3.35 -5.61
CA GLY A 72 -6.79 3.51 -4.18
C GLY A 72 -8.16 4.11 -3.87
N VAL A 73 -8.33 4.48 -2.61
CA VAL A 73 -9.52 5.17 -2.10
C VAL A 73 -9.06 6.43 -1.38
N PHE A 74 -9.68 7.56 -1.70
CA PHE A 74 -9.45 8.84 -1.05
C PHE A 74 -10.22 8.95 0.27
N PHE A 75 -9.90 9.93 1.12
CA PHE A 75 -10.46 10.01 2.47
C PHE A 75 -12.00 10.11 2.51
N ASN A 76 -12.62 10.65 1.46
CA ASN A 76 -14.07 10.77 1.33
C ASN A 76 -14.73 9.53 0.69
N GLY A 77 -13.97 8.46 0.46
CA GLY A 77 -14.44 7.23 -0.19
C GLY A 77 -14.39 7.25 -1.72
N ASN A 78 -14.02 8.36 -2.35
CA ASN A 78 -13.89 8.45 -3.80
C ASN A 78 -12.71 7.59 -4.30
N PRO A 79 -12.80 6.99 -5.51
CA PRO A 79 -11.66 6.35 -6.12
C PRO A 79 -10.51 7.34 -6.34
N ARG A 80 -9.28 6.87 -6.13
CA ARG A 80 -8.03 7.61 -6.43
C ARG A 80 -7.20 6.78 -7.40
N THR A 81 -6.79 7.32 -8.54
CA THR A 81 -5.91 6.64 -9.50
C THR A 81 -4.57 7.35 -9.62
N PHE A 82 -3.50 6.59 -9.78
CA PHE A 82 -2.14 7.14 -9.88
C PHE A 82 -1.17 6.08 -10.39
N PHE A 83 -0.07 6.55 -10.99
CA PHE A 83 1.11 5.72 -11.23
C PHE A 83 2.13 5.92 -10.11
N CYS A 84 2.75 4.83 -9.65
CA CYS A 84 3.89 4.92 -8.74
C CYS A 84 5.02 3.97 -9.13
N ASN A 85 6.26 4.38 -8.86
CA ASN A 85 7.43 3.54 -9.08
C ASN A 85 7.65 2.55 -7.92
N ARG A 86 8.73 1.76 -8.01
CA ARG A 86 9.10 0.77 -6.98
C ARG A 86 9.36 1.37 -5.58
N PHE A 87 9.60 2.67 -5.49
CA PHE A 87 9.85 3.40 -4.25
C PHE A 87 8.60 4.10 -3.70
N GLY A 88 7.47 4.02 -4.40
CA GLY A 88 6.21 4.67 -4.02
C GLY A 88 6.10 6.13 -4.47
N GLU A 89 7.04 6.60 -5.29
CA GLU A 89 7.01 7.96 -5.83
C GLU A 89 5.99 8.06 -6.96
N LEU A 90 5.19 9.12 -6.97
CA LEU A 90 4.15 9.34 -7.96
C LEU A 90 4.74 9.80 -9.30
N ARG A 91 4.08 9.40 -10.40
CA ARG A 91 4.39 9.79 -11.77
C ARG A 91 3.13 10.16 -12.53
N PHE A 92 3.26 11.09 -13.46
CA PHE A 92 2.19 11.59 -14.31
C PHE A 92 0.95 12.01 -13.50
N VAL A 93 -0.26 11.68 -13.97
CA VAL A 93 -1.51 12.14 -13.38
C VAL A 93 -1.91 11.30 -12.16
N GLU A 94 -2.16 11.99 -11.06
CA GLU A 94 -2.94 11.50 -9.92
C GLU A 94 -4.33 12.14 -9.97
N ALA A 95 -5.38 11.32 -9.99
CA ALA A 95 -6.76 11.81 -10.08
C ALA A 95 -7.64 11.29 -8.94
N ILE A 96 -8.44 12.18 -8.36
CA ILE A 96 -9.58 11.82 -7.51
C ILE A 96 -10.83 11.82 -8.38
N TRP A 97 -11.65 10.76 -8.27
CA TRP A 97 -12.83 10.56 -9.11
C TRP A 97 -14.11 10.82 -8.34
N SER A 98 -14.93 11.75 -8.83
CA SER A 98 -16.25 12.01 -8.30
C SER A 98 -17.29 11.10 -8.95
N LYS A 99 -18.09 10.41 -8.12
CA LYS A 99 -19.26 9.67 -8.60
C LYS A 99 -20.37 10.63 -9.01
N ARG A 100 -20.89 10.46 -10.22
CA ARG A 100 -22.08 11.12 -10.77
C ARG A 100 -23.21 10.10 -10.90
N LYS A 101 -24.39 10.56 -11.33
CA LYS A 101 -25.57 9.69 -11.50
C LYS A 101 -25.31 8.52 -12.46
N THR A 102 -24.52 8.77 -13.50
CA THR A 102 -24.29 7.85 -14.63
C THR A 102 -22.82 7.48 -14.80
N GLY A 103 -21.99 7.55 -13.76
CA GLY A 103 -20.58 7.19 -13.90
C GLY A 103 -19.62 8.01 -13.06
N PHE A 104 -18.37 8.12 -13.52
CA PHE A 104 -17.31 8.85 -12.84
C PHE A 104 -16.72 9.95 -13.73
N THR A 105 -16.29 11.03 -13.10
CA THR A 105 -15.48 12.10 -13.72
C THR A 105 -14.34 12.48 -12.79
N MET A 106 -13.24 12.98 -13.36
CA MET A 106 -12.14 13.54 -12.57
C MET A 106 -12.62 14.78 -11.82
N GLU A 107 -12.12 14.95 -10.59
CA GLU A 107 -12.47 16.07 -9.72
C GLU A 107 -11.52 17.26 -9.97
N GLN A 108 -12.09 18.40 -10.32
CA GLN A 108 -11.36 19.66 -10.46
C GLN A 108 -10.89 20.15 -9.09
N GLY A 109 -9.67 20.68 -9.01
CA GLY A 109 -9.06 21.10 -7.75
C GLY A 109 -8.60 19.92 -6.88
N ARG A 110 -8.66 18.69 -7.39
CA ARG A 110 -8.15 17.46 -6.74
C ARG A 110 -7.45 16.52 -7.69
N THR A 111 -6.78 17.07 -8.69
CA THR A 111 -5.98 16.31 -9.62
C THR A 111 -4.59 16.92 -9.67
N SER A 112 -3.56 16.09 -9.61
CA SER A 112 -2.15 16.51 -9.59
C SER A 112 -1.40 15.89 -10.77
N TYR A 113 -0.28 16.50 -11.14
CA TYR A 113 0.67 15.98 -12.10
C TYR A 113 2.07 15.93 -11.49
N TYR A 114 2.75 14.80 -11.68
CA TYR A 114 4.10 14.55 -11.24
C TYR A 114 5.02 14.28 -12.43
N PRO A 115 6.22 14.88 -12.48
CA PRO A 115 7.19 14.61 -13.54
C PRO A 115 7.60 13.14 -13.57
N ALA A 116 7.94 12.64 -14.76
CA ALA A 116 8.52 11.31 -14.94
C ALA A 116 9.84 11.40 -15.71
N PRO A 117 10.88 10.64 -15.31
CA PRO A 117 12.20 10.72 -15.91
C PRO A 117 12.20 10.34 -17.40
N ASP A 118 11.34 9.40 -17.78
CA ASP A 118 11.24 8.90 -19.16
C ASP A 118 10.30 9.73 -20.05
N CYS A 119 9.73 10.81 -19.52
CA CYS A 119 8.92 11.74 -20.29
C CYS A 119 9.81 12.83 -20.90
N LYS A 120 9.79 12.96 -22.23
CA LYS A 120 10.55 14.03 -22.93
C LYS A 120 10.04 15.42 -22.59
N ASP A 121 8.73 15.54 -22.37
CA ASP A 121 8.10 16.78 -21.95
C ASP A 121 8.27 16.93 -20.44
N GLN A 122 9.32 17.63 -20.03
CA GLN A 122 9.64 17.95 -18.64
C GLN A 122 8.67 18.98 -18.06
N LYS A 123 7.38 18.61 -17.98
CA LYS A 123 6.34 19.43 -17.36
C LYS A 123 6.68 19.64 -15.89
N GLN A 124 6.47 20.86 -15.41
CA GLN A 124 6.56 21.17 -13.98
C GLN A 124 5.47 20.42 -13.21
N PRO A 125 5.72 20.04 -11.94
CA PRO A 125 4.69 19.46 -11.11
C PRO A 125 3.52 20.43 -10.93
N VAL A 126 2.31 19.90 -10.93
CA VAL A 126 1.08 20.64 -10.64
C VAL A 126 0.39 19.94 -9.48
N TYR A 127 0.05 20.68 -8.43
CA TYR A 127 -0.60 20.12 -7.25
C TYR A 127 -2.04 20.60 -7.19
N TRP A 128 -2.99 19.67 -7.15
CA TRP A 128 -4.43 19.91 -7.01
C TRP A 128 -5.12 20.60 -8.21
N ASP A 129 -4.41 21.47 -8.92
CA ASP A 129 -4.94 22.31 -10.00
C ASP A 129 -4.61 21.78 -11.41
N TYR A 130 -4.39 20.47 -11.56
CA TYR A 130 -4.18 19.89 -12.87
C TYR A 130 -5.44 20.05 -13.72
N PRO A 131 -5.35 20.60 -14.96
CA PRO A 131 -6.52 20.89 -15.77
C PRO A 131 -7.26 19.61 -16.17
N VAL A 132 -8.53 19.55 -15.78
CA VAL A 132 -9.48 18.49 -16.11
C VAL A 132 -10.72 19.09 -16.76
N THR A 133 -11.33 18.32 -17.64
CA THR A 133 -12.63 18.65 -18.25
C THR A 133 -13.63 17.62 -17.73
N GLU A 134 -14.84 18.05 -17.38
CA GLU A 134 -15.87 17.10 -16.96
C GLU A 134 -16.20 16.16 -18.11
N ASN A 135 -15.95 14.87 -17.89
CA ASN A 135 -16.25 13.79 -18.82
C ASN A 135 -16.75 12.61 -18.00
N ILE A 136 -18.07 12.39 -18.02
CA ILE A 136 -18.72 11.37 -17.22
C ILE A 136 -18.78 10.07 -18.01
N GLU A 137 -18.08 9.05 -17.54
CA GLU A 137 -18.08 7.73 -18.16
C GLU A 137 -18.66 6.67 -17.21
N ASP A 138 -19.65 5.91 -17.71
CA ASP A 138 -20.31 4.82 -16.97
C ASP A 138 -19.57 3.48 -17.10
N ILE A 139 -18.28 3.49 -16.79
CA ILE A 139 -17.46 2.29 -16.82
C ILE A 139 -16.67 2.15 -15.53
N LYS A 140 -16.31 0.90 -15.22
CA LYS A 140 -15.52 0.58 -14.04
C LYS A 140 -14.12 1.18 -14.16
N ILE A 141 -13.66 1.85 -13.12
CA ILE A 141 -12.26 2.26 -12.96
C ILE A 141 -11.46 1.01 -12.59
N GLU A 142 -10.57 0.57 -13.48
CA GLU A 142 -9.79 -0.64 -13.30
C GLU A 142 -8.60 -0.44 -12.35
N SER A 143 -8.08 -1.55 -11.84
CA SER A 143 -6.82 -1.63 -11.10
C SER A 143 -5.94 -2.65 -11.80
N GLN A 144 -4.64 -2.40 -11.84
CA GLN A 144 -3.68 -3.41 -12.30
C GLN A 144 -3.82 -4.69 -11.48
N ARG A 145 -3.57 -5.85 -12.10
CA ARG A 145 -3.73 -7.19 -11.48
C ARG A 145 -2.43 -7.95 -11.27
N ASN A 146 -1.33 -7.47 -11.86
CA ASN A 146 0.04 -7.93 -11.63
C ASN A 146 0.90 -6.73 -11.19
N TRP A 147 2.08 -6.97 -10.62
CA TRP A 147 2.83 -5.94 -9.89
C TRP A 147 4.28 -5.91 -10.35
N ILE A 148 4.92 -4.75 -10.30
CA ILE A 148 6.36 -4.66 -10.53
C ILE A 148 7.09 -5.23 -9.30
N PRO A 149 8.29 -5.81 -9.46
CA PRO A 149 9.10 -6.16 -8.30
C PRO A 149 9.46 -4.91 -7.48
N LYS A 150 8.98 -4.88 -6.23
CA LYS A 150 9.28 -3.83 -5.24
C LYS A 150 9.24 -4.39 -3.84
N ASN A 151 9.84 -3.68 -2.87
CA ASN A 151 9.82 -4.09 -1.47
C ASN A 151 8.36 -4.41 -1.05
N PRO A 152 8.08 -5.64 -0.61
CA PRO A 152 6.72 -6.05 -0.28
C PRO A 152 6.32 -5.63 1.13
N VAL A 153 7.22 -5.18 2.01
CA VAL A 153 6.88 -4.83 3.40
C VAL A 153 6.84 -3.31 3.56
N TRP A 154 5.65 -2.79 3.84
CA TRP A 154 5.40 -1.36 4.03
C TRP A 154 4.93 -1.10 5.45
N ILE A 155 5.69 -0.29 6.17
CA ILE A 155 5.37 0.08 7.55
C ILE A 155 4.70 1.45 7.50
N VAL A 156 3.47 1.54 7.98
CA VAL A 156 2.66 2.76 7.90
C VAL A 156 1.95 3.01 9.22
N ARG A 157 1.59 4.26 9.47
CA ARG A 157 0.72 4.62 10.59
C ARG A 157 -0.75 4.47 10.21
N THR A 158 -1.60 4.06 11.15
CA THR A 158 -3.06 4.09 10.93
C THR A 158 -3.61 5.51 10.97
N ILE A 159 -3.11 6.32 11.90
CA ILE A 159 -3.43 7.74 12.10
C ILE A 159 -2.14 8.46 12.53
N SER A 160 -2.09 9.78 12.35
CA SER A 160 -0.88 10.57 12.62
C SER A 160 -0.56 10.75 14.10
N ASN A 161 -1.52 10.50 15.00
CA ASN A 161 -1.39 10.75 16.44
C ASN A 161 -0.55 9.71 17.16
N CYS A 162 0.21 10.17 18.15
CA CYS A 162 1.00 9.35 19.08
C CYS A 162 1.39 10.20 20.30
N TYR A 163 1.85 9.54 21.37
CA TYR A 163 2.55 10.23 22.45
C TYR A 163 3.92 10.76 22.00
N GLU A 164 4.36 11.89 22.58
CA GLU A 164 5.57 12.62 22.17
C GLU A 164 6.81 11.74 22.06
N ASN A 165 7.04 10.88 23.05
CA ASN A 165 8.22 10.01 23.13
C ASN A 165 8.26 8.91 22.05
N SER A 166 7.18 8.70 21.30
CA SER A 166 7.17 7.77 20.15
C SER A 166 7.46 8.46 18.82
N LYS A 167 7.37 9.80 18.73
CA LYS A 167 7.60 10.53 17.47
C LYS A 167 8.98 10.26 16.86
N PRO A 168 10.11 10.31 17.60
CA PRO A 168 11.43 10.08 17.00
C PRO A 168 11.60 8.66 16.46
N VAL A 169 10.94 7.68 17.09
CA VAL A 169 10.96 6.30 16.62
C VAL A 169 10.14 6.16 15.34
N ILE A 170 8.95 6.77 15.29
CA ILE A 170 8.09 6.81 14.10
C ILE A 170 8.81 7.46 12.92
N GLU A 171 9.43 8.63 13.12
CA GLU A 171 10.23 9.30 12.09
C GLU A 171 11.36 8.40 11.60
N SER A 172 12.04 7.70 12.52
CA SER A 172 13.10 6.75 12.13
C SER A 172 12.60 5.54 11.33
N ILE A 173 11.32 5.17 11.42
CA ILE A 173 10.73 4.14 10.57
C ILE A 173 10.62 4.67 9.13
N GLU A 174 10.05 5.87 8.98
CA GLU A 174 9.78 6.49 7.69
C GLU A 174 11.07 6.86 6.96
N GLU A 175 12.02 7.49 7.66
CA GLU A 175 13.23 8.05 7.06
C GLU A 175 14.39 7.06 6.92
N LYS A 176 14.43 6.00 7.76
CA LYS A 176 15.54 5.05 7.79
C LYS A 176 15.11 3.64 7.44
N LEU A 177 14.20 3.05 8.22
CA LEU A 177 13.85 1.64 8.04
C LEU A 177 13.19 1.40 6.67
N GLN A 178 12.18 2.19 6.31
CA GLN A 178 11.45 2.01 5.06
C GLN A 178 12.34 2.25 3.83
N ASP A 179 13.22 3.26 3.89
CA ASP A 179 14.22 3.53 2.84
C ASP A 179 15.20 2.35 2.67
N GLU A 180 15.72 1.82 3.76
CA GLU A 180 16.61 0.66 3.75
C GLU A 180 15.92 -0.61 3.24
N LEU A 181 14.66 -0.84 3.62
CA LEU A 181 13.85 -1.93 3.08
C LEU A 181 13.68 -1.79 1.57
N ASN A 182 13.38 -0.58 1.09
CA ASN A 182 13.21 -0.30 -0.33
C ASN A 182 14.49 -0.57 -1.14
N LYS A 183 15.66 -0.27 -0.56
CA LYS A 183 16.98 -0.44 -1.21
C LYS A 183 17.53 -1.87 -1.15
N LYS A 184 17.29 -2.59 -0.05
CA LYS A 184 18.03 -3.84 0.26
C LYS A 184 17.19 -5.12 0.15
N MET A 185 15.87 -5.02 0.17
CA MET A 185 15.00 -6.18 -0.11
C MET A 185 15.17 -6.61 -1.58
N ARG A 186 14.96 -7.91 -1.86
CA ARG A 186 15.18 -8.52 -3.18
C ARG A 186 13.89 -9.09 -3.77
N PRO A 187 12.89 -8.25 -4.07
CA PRO A 187 11.54 -8.68 -4.45
C PRO A 187 11.50 -9.60 -5.68
N GLU A 188 12.45 -9.46 -6.59
CA GLU A 188 12.60 -10.29 -7.78
C GLU A 188 12.83 -11.77 -7.41
N LYS A 189 13.31 -12.06 -6.20
CA LYS A 189 13.59 -13.42 -5.70
C LYS A 189 12.43 -14.03 -4.92
N TYR A 190 11.46 -13.24 -4.48
CA TYR A 190 10.39 -13.74 -3.61
C TYR A 190 9.23 -14.36 -4.39
N GLY A 191 9.01 -13.94 -5.64
CA GLY A 191 7.87 -14.36 -6.47
C GLY A 191 6.81 -13.25 -6.61
N LYS A 192 5.81 -13.48 -7.48
CA LYS A 192 4.86 -12.44 -7.94
C LYS A 192 3.51 -12.43 -7.20
N ALA A 193 3.28 -13.39 -6.28
CA ALA A 193 1.95 -13.59 -5.68
C ALA A 193 1.57 -12.55 -4.62
N VAL A 194 2.54 -11.89 -4.00
CA VAL A 194 2.33 -10.84 -3.00
C VAL A 194 2.82 -9.51 -3.56
N ASN A 195 1.93 -8.53 -3.60
CA ASN A 195 2.25 -7.15 -3.94
C ASN A 195 2.82 -6.42 -2.73
N CYS A 196 2.04 -6.41 -1.64
CA CYS A 196 2.34 -5.59 -0.47
C CYS A 196 1.73 -6.16 0.80
N ILE A 197 2.52 -6.11 1.87
CA ILE A 197 2.19 -6.42 3.26
C ILE A 197 2.30 -5.11 4.03
N PHE A 198 1.16 -4.56 4.41
CA PHE A 198 1.10 -3.36 5.25
C PHE A 198 1.16 -3.73 6.73
N LEU A 199 2.23 -3.33 7.39
CA LEU A 199 2.38 -3.35 8.84
C LEU A 199 1.89 -1.98 9.36
N LYS A 200 0.61 -1.91 9.77
CA LYS A 200 -0.04 -0.67 10.20
C LYS A 200 0.13 -0.47 11.71
N CYS A 201 0.95 0.47 12.13
CA CYS A 201 1.13 0.80 13.55
C CYS A 201 0.02 1.74 14.03
N ALA A 202 -0.71 1.32 15.05
CA ALA A 202 -1.73 2.11 15.73
C ALA A 202 -1.25 2.47 17.14
N PHE A 203 -0.78 3.70 17.30
CA PHE A 203 -0.27 4.19 18.58
C PHE A 203 -1.40 4.74 19.44
N SER A 204 -1.30 4.50 20.75
CA SER A 204 -2.06 5.27 21.74
C SER A 204 -1.60 6.72 21.73
N TYR A 205 -2.51 7.63 22.04
CA TYR A 205 -2.25 9.06 22.01
C TYR A 205 -3.20 9.83 22.93
N TYR A 206 -2.78 11.03 23.29
CA TYR A 206 -3.60 12.04 23.96
C TYR A 206 -3.23 13.40 23.39
N ASP A 207 -4.13 13.99 22.60
CA ASP A 207 -3.97 15.37 22.15
C ASP A 207 -4.67 16.32 23.12
N ASN A 208 -5.89 15.95 23.55
CA ASN A 208 -6.69 16.68 24.52
C ASN A 208 -7.80 15.77 25.10
N ALA A 209 -8.61 16.31 26.01
CA ALA A 209 -9.66 15.57 26.71
C ALA A 209 -10.70 14.90 25.79
N HIS A 210 -10.94 15.46 24.60
CA HIS A 210 -11.90 14.96 23.60
C HIS A 210 -11.23 14.19 22.44
N CYS A 211 -9.90 14.23 22.35
CA CYS A 211 -9.11 13.56 21.32
C CYS A 211 -7.98 12.76 21.97
N LYS A 212 -8.34 11.54 22.40
CA LYS A 212 -7.43 10.59 23.04
C LYS A 212 -7.87 9.16 22.75
N THR A 213 -6.89 8.27 22.64
CA THR A 213 -7.10 6.83 22.52
C THR A 213 -5.99 6.14 23.29
N ASN A 214 -6.34 5.33 24.28
CA ASN A 214 -5.42 4.47 25.00
C ASN A 214 -5.80 3.02 24.76
N TYR A 215 -4.97 2.31 24.00
CA TYR A 215 -5.20 0.89 23.74
C TYR A 215 -4.93 0.07 24.99
N VAL A 216 -5.87 -0.82 25.31
CA VAL A 216 -5.69 -1.91 26.27
C VAL A 216 -5.53 -3.18 25.44
N ILE A 217 -4.47 -3.94 25.68
CA ILE A 217 -4.17 -5.11 24.85
C ILE A 217 -4.90 -6.34 25.37
N ASP A 218 -5.69 -6.96 24.49
CA ASP A 218 -6.27 -8.27 24.74
C ASP A 218 -5.25 -9.37 24.40
N GLU A 219 -4.68 -9.96 25.44
CA GLU A 219 -3.73 -11.08 25.34
C GLU A 219 -4.41 -12.42 24.99
N SER A 220 -5.74 -12.50 25.00
CA SER A 220 -6.45 -13.75 24.70
C SER A 220 -6.33 -14.18 23.23
N GLY A 221 -5.90 -13.27 22.35
CA GLY A 221 -5.73 -13.53 20.92
C GLY A 221 -7.04 -13.77 20.16
N ARG A 222 -8.20 -13.59 20.81
CA ARG A 222 -9.51 -13.81 20.22
C ARG A 222 -9.91 -12.61 19.36
N LYS A 223 -10.67 -12.88 18.30
CA LYS A 223 -11.28 -11.82 17.49
C LYS A 223 -12.56 -11.36 18.18
N LEU A 224 -12.50 -10.22 18.86
CA LEU A 224 -13.66 -9.60 19.51
C LEU A 224 -14.37 -8.62 18.57
N SER A 225 -15.70 -8.63 18.59
CA SER A 225 -16.50 -7.53 18.06
C SER A 225 -16.37 -6.29 18.95
N SER A 226 -16.73 -5.11 18.44
CA SER A 226 -16.69 -3.86 19.23
C SER A 226 -17.56 -3.94 20.49
N GLN A 227 -18.69 -4.65 20.43
CA GLN A 227 -19.58 -4.80 21.58
C GLN A 227 -19.00 -5.75 22.63
N GLU A 228 -18.38 -6.86 22.21
CA GLU A 228 -17.68 -7.77 23.12
C GLU A 228 -16.48 -7.09 23.75
N ALA A 229 -15.68 -6.37 22.97
CA ALA A 229 -14.54 -5.62 23.46
C ALA A 229 -14.96 -4.60 24.54
N ALA A 230 -16.09 -3.89 24.34
CA ALA A 230 -16.63 -2.97 25.34
C ALA A 230 -17.11 -3.68 26.62
N LYS A 231 -17.70 -4.87 26.50
CA LYS A 231 -18.11 -5.68 27.65
C LYS A 231 -16.91 -6.21 28.44
N GLU A 232 -15.88 -6.71 27.76
CA GLU A 232 -14.64 -7.18 28.40
C GLU A 232 -13.90 -6.03 29.09
N LEU A 233 -13.84 -4.86 28.45
CA LEU A 233 -13.20 -3.68 29.04
C LEU A 233 -13.92 -3.22 30.33
N GLN A 234 -15.25 -3.30 30.37
CA GLN A 234 -16.06 -2.98 31.57
C GLN A 234 -15.85 -3.96 32.74
N LYS A 235 -15.20 -5.12 32.51
CA LYS A 235 -14.79 -6.01 33.62
C LYS A 235 -13.50 -5.53 34.29
N LEU A 236 -12.70 -4.73 33.59
CA LEU A 236 -11.40 -4.24 34.06
C LEU A 236 -11.50 -2.81 34.60
N TYR A 237 -12.39 -2.00 34.03
CA TYR A 237 -12.53 -0.57 34.33
C TYR A 237 -14.00 -0.17 34.42
N THR A 238 -14.28 0.85 35.22
CA THR A 238 -15.61 1.50 35.25
C THR A 238 -15.90 2.24 33.95
N LYS A 239 -17.17 2.58 33.70
CA LYS A 239 -17.55 3.34 32.50
C LYS A 239 -16.95 4.74 32.50
N GLU A 240 -16.86 5.33 33.68
CA GLU A 240 -16.27 6.63 33.95
C GLU A 240 -14.77 6.60 33.58
N GLU A 241 -14.01 5.63 34.11
CA GLU A 241 -12.59 5.47 33.78
C GLU A 241 -12.35 5.23 32.28
N ILE A 242 -13.18 4.41 31.63
CA ILE A 242 -13.08 4.15 30.19
C ILE A 242 -13.24 5.44 29.39
N SER A 243 -14.24 6.26 29.73
CA SER A 243 -14.51 7.53 29.05
C SER A 243 -13.43 8.58 29.34
N GLU A 244 -13.04 8.71 30.61
CA GLU A 244 -12.05 9.68 31.07
C GLU A 244 -10.64 9.40 30.54
N ASN A 245 -10.29 8.15 30.31
CA ASN A 245 -8.99 7.77 29.77
C ASN A 245 -9.04 7.47 28.27
N GLY A 246 -10.23 7.31 27.69
CA GLY A 246 -10.40 6.92 26.29
C GLY A 246 -9.86 5.51 26.03
N TYR A 247 -10.22 4.54 26.88
CA TYR A 247 -9.73 3.17 26.75
C TYR A 247 -10.41 2.40 25.62
N TYR A 248 -9.61 1.68 24.83
CA TYR A 248 -10.09 0.82 23.76
C TYR A 248 -9.40 -0.54 23.82
N LEU A 249 -10.16 -1.60 24.12
CA LEU A 249 -9.64 -2.97 24.09
C LEU A 249 -9.40 -3.42 22.63
N ARG A 250 -8.19 -3.87 22.33
CA ARG A 250 -7.78 -4.37 21.00
C ARG A 250 -6.81 -5.53 21.13
N PRO A 251 -6.82 -6.51 20.20
CA PRO A 251 -5.73 -7.48 20.15
C PRO A 251 -4.43 -6.79 19.71
N ARG A 252 -3.28 -7.32 20.16
CA ARG A 252 -1.97 -6.83 19.70
C ARG A 252 -1.87 -6.81 18.17
N PHE A 253 -2.31 -7.89 17.53
CA PHE A 253 -2.28 -8.06 16.08
C PHE A 253 -3.69 -8.27 15.53
N GLN A 254 -4.13 -7.39 14.64
CA GLN A 254 -5.38 -7.53 13.89
C GLN A 254 -5.07 -7.79 12.42
N TYR A 255 -5.13 -9.07 12.01
CA TYR A 255 -4.85 -9.49 10.64
C TYR A 255 -6.06 -9.29 9.72
N GLY A 256 -5.84 -8.63 8.59
CA GLY A 256 -6.75 -8.58 7.46
C GLY A 256 -6.66 -9.83 6.55
N PRO A 257 -7.62 -10.03 5.65
CA PRO A 257 -7.57 -11.10 4.66
C PRO A 257 -6.49 -10.82 3.60
N PHE A 258 -5.97 -11.87 2.98
CA PHE A 258 -5.25 -11.74 1.72
C PHE A 258 -6.23 -11.43 0.59
N LYS A 259 -5.98 -10.32 -0.11
CA LYS A 259 -6.76 -9.87 -1.24
C LYS A 259 -6.10 -10.35 -2.53
N ALA A 260 -6.56 -11.49 -3.05
CA ALA A 260 -5.95 -12.13 -4.23
C ALA A 260 -5.97 -11.24 -5.49
N ASP A 261 -7.00 -10.39 -5.61
CA ASP A 261 -7.14 -9.41 -6.69
C ASP A 261 -6.07 -8.30 -6.67
N THR A 262 -5.53 -7.97 -5.50
CA THR A 262 -4.55 -6.89 -5.30
C THR A 262 -3.19 -7.34 -4.81
N GLY A 263 -3.04 -8.61 -4.45
CA GLY A 263 -1.85 -9.16 -3.80
C GLY A 263 -1.56 -8.54 -2.43
N LYS A 264 -2.54 -7.89 -1.80
CA LYS A 264 -2.35 -7.09 -0.57
C LYS A 264 -2.74 -7.85 0.69
N ILE A 265 -1.97 -7.65 1.75
CA ILE A 265 -2.24 -8.12 3.11
C ILE A 265 -2.04 -6.95 4.05
N GLU A 266 -2.88 -6.83 5.07
CA GLU A 266 -2.73 -5.80 6.09
C GLU A 266 -2.76 -6.44 7.47
N VAL A 267 -1.95 -5.90 8.39
CA VAL A 267 -2.00 -6.21 9.81
C VAL A 267 -1.91 -4.90 10.58
N VAL A 268 -2.85 -4.69 11.50
CA VAL A 268 -2.79 -3.57 12.44
C VAL A 268 -2.10 -4.06 13.71
N ILE A 269 -1.06 -3.36 14.13
CA ILE A 269 -0.31 -3.57 15.36
C ILE A 269 -0.69 -2.45 16.32
N HIS A 270 -1.46 -2.78 17.36
CA HIS A 270 -1.87 -1.80 18.37
C HIS A 270 -0.77 -1.63 19.40
N LEU A 271 -0.48 -0.40 19.80
CA LEU A 271 0.58 -0.03 20.74
C LEU A 271 -0.05 0.82 21.86
N GLU A 272 -0.12 0.22 23.05
CA GLU A 272 -0.57 0.80 24.31
C GLU A 272 0.28 2.00 24.75
N LYS A 273 -0.23 2.76 25.72
CA LYS A 273 0.49 3.91 26.27
C LYS A 273 1.85 3.52 26.85
N GLU A 274 1.94 2.36 27.49
CA GLU A 274 3.15 1.84 28.13
C GLU A 274 4.28 1.64 27.12
N PHE A 275 3.96 1.30 25.87
CA PHE A 275 4.95 1.26 24.79
C PHE A 275 5.65 2.62 24.62
N SER A 276 4.89 3.71 24.67
CA SER A 276 5.44 5.07 24.53
C SER A 276 6.24 5.52 25.75
N LEU A 277 6.21 4.80 26.87
CA LEU A 277 7.03 5.10 28.05
C LEU A 277 8.42 4.46 27.98
N LEU A 278 8.63 3.56 27.01
CA LEU A 278 9.91 2.90 26.79
C LEU A 278 10.93 3.86 26.17
N THR A 279 12.22 3.57 26.36
CA THR A 279 13.29 4.28 25.62
C THR A 279 13.15 4.07 24.12
N HIS A 280 13.69 4.97 23.30
CA HIS A 280 13.65 4.82 21.84
C HIS A 280 14.24 3.49 21.36
N HIS A 281 15.32 3.01 21.99
CA HIS A 281 15.91 1.70 21.69
C HIS A 281 14.92 0.56 21.96
N GLN A 282 14.33 0.52 23.15
CA GLN A 282 13.35 -0.51 23.52
C GLN A 282 12.09 -0.47 22.64
N GLN A 283 11.64 0.72 22.22
CA GLN A 283 10.54 0.87 21.27
C GLN A 283 10.88 0.24 19.93
N LYS A 284 12.09 0.49 19.40
CA LYS A 284 12.57 -0.14 18.15
C LYS A 284 12.68 -1.66 18.27
N GLU A 285 13.23 -2.17 19.37
CA GLU A 285 13.34 -3.60 19.63
C GLU A 285 11.97 -4.29 19.62
N LYS A 286 11.01 -3.73 20.37
CA LYS A 286 9.64 -4.26 20.40
C LYS A 286 8.95 -4.17 19.04
N LEU A 287 9.13 -3.08 18.30
CA LEU A 287 8.55 -2.95 16.96
C LEU A 287 9.13 -3.98 16.01
N ALA A 288 10.45 -4.16 15.98
CA ALA A 288 11.10 -5.18 15.17
C ALA A 288 10.59 -6.58 15.52
N GLU A 289 10.45 -6.90 16.81
CA GLU A 289 9.84 -8.14 17.28
C GLU A 289 8.41 -8.30 16.75
N TYR A 290 7.55 -7.29 16.93
CA TYR A 290 6.16 -7.33 16.46
C TYR A 290 6.04 -7.45 14.95
N PHE A 291 6.90 -6.76 14.19
CA PHE A 291 6.94 -6.90 12.73
C PHE A 291 7.30 -8.32 12.32
N LEU A 292 8.31 -8.93 12.95
CA LEU A 292 8.71 -10.30 12.65
C LEU A 292 7.63 -11.32 13.02
N ILE A 293 6.97 -11.16 14.16
CA ILE A 293 5.82 -12.00 14.54
C ILE A 293 4.71 -11.90 13.49
N ALA A 294 4.40 -10.67 13.06
CA ALA A 294 3.37 -10.43 12.06
C ALA A 294 3.71 -11.07 10.70
N LEU A 295 4.94 -10.88 10.22
CA LEU A 295 5.39 -11.45 8.94
C LEU A 295 5.42 -12.97 8.97
N LYS A 296 5.91 -13.59 10.06
CA LYS A 296 5.90 -15.06 10.23
C LYS A 296 4.47 -15.61 10.24
N THR A 297 3.57 -14.97 10.98
CA THR A 297 2.16 -15.38 11.02
C THR A 297 1.50 -15.26 9.64
N ILE A 298 1.82 -14.22 8.87
CA ILE A 298 1.35 -14.06 7.50
C ILE A 298 1.89 -15.20 6.63
N ALA A 299 3.19 -15.49 6.68
CA ALA A 299 3.81 -16.56 5.92
C ALA A 299 3.14 -17.91 6.18
N GLU A 300 2.88 -18.26 7.44
CA GLU A 300 2.21 -19.50 7.82
C GLU A 300 0.78 -19.59 7.29
N LYS A 301 0.03 -18.48 7.33
CA LYS A 301 -1.35 -18.41 6.82
C LYS A 301 -1.42 -18.45 5.30
N GLN A 302 -0.40 -17.93 4.60
CA GLN A 302 -0.40 -17.83 3.14
C GLN A 302 0.35 -18.95 2.42
N LYS A 303 1.21 -19.73 3.10
CA LYS A 303 2.04 -20.78 2.46
C LYS A 303 1.28 -21.72 1.52
N LYS A 304 0.03 -22.05 1.84
CA LYS A 304 -0.83 -22.92 0.99
C LYS A 304 -1.48 -22.16 -0.17
N LYS A 305 -1.75 -20.87 -0.01
CA LYS A 305 -2.46 -20.02 -0.99
C LYS A 305 -1.53 -19.42 -2.02
N THR A 306 -0.27 -19.20 -1.65
CA THR A 306 0.77 -18.63 -2.51
C THR A 306 2.03 -19.50 -2.41
N PRO A 307 1.98 -20.77 -2.88
CA PRO A 307 3.08 -21.72 -2.71
C PRO A 307 4.37 -21.32 -3.42
N ASN A 308 4.25 -20.49 -4.46
CA ASN A 308 5.38 -20.01 -5.25
C ASN A 308 5.97 -18.69 -4.73
N TYR A 309 5.61 -18.28 -3.51
CA TYR A 309 6.17 -17.09 -2.87
C TYR A 309 7.12 -17.48 -1.72
N ASP A 310 8.40 -17.08 -1.82
CA ASP A 310 9.43 -17.37 -0.83
C ASP A 310 9.38 -16.39 0.35
N PHE A 311 8.45 -16.68 1.28
CA PHE A 311 8.37 -15.94 2.54
C PHE A 311 9.61 -16.09 3.41
N ASN A 312 10.33 -17.21 3.34
CA ASN A 312 11.49 -17.45 4.19
C ASN A 312 12.62 -16.49 3.82
N LEU A 313 12.89 -16.35 2.52
CA LEU A 313 13.86 -15.39 2.01
C LEU A 313 13.44 -13.95 2.32
N MET A 314 12.17 -13.60 2.09
CA MET A 314 11.65 -12.27 2.37
C MET A 314 11.78 -11.89 3.86
N ILE A 315 11.46 -12.81 4.78
CA ILE A 315 11.60 -12.60 6.22
C ILE A 315 13.08 -12.51 6.62
N SER A 316 13.95 -13.32 6.01
CA SER A 316 15.40 -13.27 6.26
C SER A 316 15.96 -11.90 5.91
N ASP A 317 15.63 -11.38 4.72
CA ASP A 317 16.09 -10.07 4.25
C ASP A 317 15.56 -8.95 5.16
N PHE A 318 14.26 -8.99 5.49
CA PHE A 318 13.67 -8.04 6.44
C PHE A 318 14.38 -8.09 7.80
N THR A 319 14.67 -9.29 8.32
CA THR A 319 15.34 -9.47 9.62
C THR A 319 16.72 -8.84 9.65
N GLU A 320 17.52 -9.01 8.59
CA GLU A 320 18.85 -8.41 8.51
C GLU A 320 18.78 -6.87 8.51
N ILE A 321 17.84 -6.31 7.76
CA ILE A 321 17.64 -4.87 7.65
C ILE A 321 17.14 -4.30 8.99
N ALA A 322 16.14 -4.93 9.61
CA ALA A 322 15.60 -4.51 10.90
C ALA A 322 16.65 -4.53 12.02
N LYS A 323 17.55 -5.54 12.03
CA LYS A 323 18.68 -5.59 12.97
C LYS A 323 19.61 -4.38 12.87
N LYS A 324 19.87 -3.89 11.67
CA LYS A 324 20.72 -2.71 11.45
C LYS A 324 20.02 -1.41 11.89
N TRP A 325 18.69 -1.34 11.82
CA TRP A 325 17.92 -0.17 12.24
C TRP A 325 17.76 -0.03 13.77
N MET A 326 17.78 -1.17 14.49
CA MET A 326 17.73 -1.19 15.96
C MET A 326 19.01 -0.62 16.59
N ASN A 327 20.16 -0.93 15.99
CA ASN A 327 21.47 -0.36 16.33
C ASN A 327 21.58 1.09 15.85
#